data_AF-A0A7V8B1K0-F1
#
_entry.id   AF-A0A7V8B1K0-F1
#
_cell.length_a   1.000
_cell.length_b   1.000
_cell.length_c   1.000
_cell.angle_alpha   90.00
_cell.angle_beta   90.00
_cell.angle_gamma   90.00
#
_symmetry.space_group_name_H-M   'P 1'
#
loop_
_entity.id
_entity.type
_entity.pdbx_description
1 polymer ?
#
loop_
_entity_poly.entity_id
_entity_poly.type
_entity_poly.pdbx_seq_one_letter_code
_entity_poly.pdbx_strand_id
1 'polypeptide(L)'
;MASELKPWPNYDPRKWSEQHIRHGHSSRIDGRGDSPTYTSWQSMLSRCKYEDRDQHNKHVGRGITVCERWKSFEAFLEDMGERPDGKTLDRIDNNGNYEPGNCRWATPVQQARNRRNKRLDFSAAVEVALARLRGEECKSIAARFGISESLPREIVSRRTWVDAADLAHSIYDRSQNHG
;
A
#
# COMPACT_ATOMS: atom_id res chain seq x y z
N MET A 1 3.58 46.12 -16.00
CA MET A 1 4.39 45.69 -17.16
C MET A 1 5.58 44.92 -16.62
N ALA A 2 5.69 43.63 -16.99
CA ALA A 2 6.84 42.71 -16.92
C ALA A 2 7.74 42.76 -15.67
N SER A 3 7.63 41.83 -14.72
CA SER A 3 8.34 40.54 -14.67
C SER A 3 9.87 40.65 -14.68
N GLU A 4 10.51 40.35 -13.55
CA GLU A 4 11.61 39.36 -13.48
C GLU A 4 11.94 39.11 -12.00
N LEU A 5 11.37 38.03 -11.45
CA LEU A 5 11.86 37.44 -10.22
C LEU A 5 13.21 36.80 -10.53
N LYS A 6 14.26 37.33 -9.91
CA LYS A 6 15.63 36.83 -10.04
C LYS A 6 15.70 35.36 -9.58
N PRO A 7 16.35 34.47 -10.33
CA PRO A 7 16.53 33.08 -9.93
C PRO A 7 17.43 32.99 -8.69
N TRP A 8 17.11 32.05 -7.80
CA TRP A 8 17.92 31.70 -6.64
C TRP A 8 19.34 31.27 -7.07
N PRO A 9 20.42 31.71 -6.40
CA PRO A 9 21.77 31.36 -6.81
C PRO A 9 22.07 29.91 -6.44
N ASN A 10 22.63 29.15 -7.40
CA ASN A 10 23.10 27.75 -7.29
C ASN A 10 22.08 26.61 -7.49
N TYR A 11 21.30 26.65 -8.57
CA TYR A 11 20.79 25.42 -9.18
C TYR A 11 21.74 24.96 -10.30
N ASP A 12 22.59 23.98 -9.99
CA ASP A 12 23.40 23.26 -10.98
C ASP A 12 22.77 21.86 -11.22
N PRO A 13 22.10 21.63 -12.36
CA PRO A 13 21.46 20.35 -12.66
C PRO A 13 22.46 19.19 -12.87
N ARG A 14 23.77 19.44 -12.82
CA ARG A 14 24.83 18.43 -13.01
C ARG A 14 25.44 17.89 -11.72
N LYS A 15 25.00 18.34 -10.53
CA LYS A 15 25.52 17.89 -9.22
C LYS A 15 24.71 16.77 -8.54
N TRP A 16 24.17 15.83 -9.32
CA TRP A 16 23.64 14.58 -8.77
C TRP A 16 24.41 13.38 -9.33
N SER A 17 25.59 13.14 -8.80
CA SER A 17 26.23 11.82 -8.90
C SER A 17 27.32 11.68 -7.86
N GLU A 18 26.99 11.12 -6.69
CA GLU A 18 27.95 10.37 -5.87
C GLU A 18 27.22 9.61 -4.76
N GLN A 19 26.48 8.58 -5.19
CA GLN A 19 26.35 7.28 -4.54
C GLN A 19 25.45 6.43 -5.45
N HIS A 20 26.05 5.87 -6.50
CA HIS A 20 25.43 4.76 -7.23
C HIS A 20 25.54 3.52 -6.34
N ILE A 21 24.66 3.38 -5.36
CA ILE A 21 24.49 2.10 -4.65
C ILE A 21 23.89 1.14 -5.67
N ARG A 22 24.72 0.21 -6.15
CA ARG A 22 24.31 -0.86 -7.05
C ARG A 22 23.45 -1.84 -6.26
N HIS A 23 22.14 -1.65 -6.24
CA HIS A 23 21.24 -2.54 -5.51
C HIS A 23 20.88 -3.84 -6.27
N GLY A 24 21.68 -4.33 -7.24
CA GLY A 24 21.48 -5.64 -7.88
C GLY A 24 20.17 -5.87 -8.67
N HIS A 25 19.25 -4.90 -8.70
CA HIS A 25 17.92 -5.03 -9.32
C HIS A 25 17.72 -4.23 -10.60
N SER A 26 18.76 -3.51 -11.03
CA SER A 26 18.86 -2.91 -12.37
C SER A 26 19.97 -3.64 -13.13
N SER A 27 19.65 -4.67 -13.90
CA SER A 27 20.65 -5.41 -14.67
C SER A 27 20.45 -5.28 -16.17
N ARG A 28 20.99 -4.21 -16.77
CA ARG A 28 21.44 -4.31 -18.18
C ARG A 28 22.66 -5.24 -18.36
N ILE A 29 23.03 -6.02 -17.35
CA ILE A 29 24.24 -6.84 -17.31
C ILE A 29 24.03 -8.22 -17.98
N ASP A 30 22.79 -8.65 -18.16
CA ASP A 30 22.41 -9.97 -18.67
C ASP A 30 21.20 -9.94 -19.63
N GLY A 31 20.83 -8.75 -20.12
CA GLY A 31 19.67 -8.57 -21.02
C GLY A 31 18.30 -8.75 -20.34
N ARG A 32 18.26 -8.88 -19.01
CA ARG A 32 17.03 -8.97 -18.23
C ARG A 32 16.60 -7.57 -17.77
N GLY A 33 15.33 -7.24 -17.89
CA GLY A 33 14.81 -5.94 -17.45
C GLY A 33 14.93 -5.72 -15.93
N ASP A 34 14.56 -4.53 -15.47
CA ASP A 34 14.45 -4.21 -14.04
C ASP A 34 13.67 -5.27 -13.26
N SER A 35 14.06 -5.51 -12.00
CA SER A 35 13.39 -6.55 -11.22
C SER A 35 11.89 -6.25 -11.01
N PRO A 36 11.04 -7.28 -10.92
CA PRO A 36 9.66 -7.21 -10.45
C PRO A 36 9.43 -6.28 -9.23
N THR A 37 10.31 -6.40 -8.24
CA THR A 37 10.27 -5.62 -6.99
C THR A 37 10.63 -4.16 -7.26
N TYR A 38 11.71 -3.90 -8.00
CA TYR A 38 12.15 -2.55 -8.35
C TYR A 38 11.14 -1.80 -9.21
N THR A 39 10.55 -2.49 -10.19
CA THR A 39 9.46 -1.96 -11.03
C THR A 39 8.26 -1.53 -10.19
N SER A 40 7.93 -2.30 -9.15
CA SER A 40 6.79 -1.99 -8.26
C SER A 40 7.07 -0.75 -7.42
N TRP A 41 8.29 -0.62 -6.89
CA TRP A 41 8.76 0.56 -6.17
C TRP A 41 8.80 1.82 -7.05
N GLN A 42 9.36 1.72 -8.27
CA GLN A 42 9.34 2.82 -9.26
C GLN A 42 7.91 3.26 -9.61
N SER A 43 7.00 2.30 -9.78
CA SER A 43 5.59 2.58 -10.06
C SER A 43 4.90 3.29 -8.89
N MET A 44 5.21 2.90 -7.65
CA MET A 44 4.74 3.58 -6.43
C MET A 44 5.20 5.05 -6.41
N LEU A 45 6.50 5.29 -6.57
CA LEU A 45 7.04 6.65 -6.59
C LEU A 45 6.44 7.50 -7.71
N SER A 46 6.25 6.91 -8.90
CA SER A 46 5.62 7.62 -10.02
C SER A 46 4.21 8.07 -9.67
N ARG A 47 3.38 7.20 -9.08
CA ARG A 47 2.01 7.56 -8.67
C ARG A 47 1.98 8.75 -7.71
N CYS A 48 2.94 8.84 -6.78
CA CYS A 48 3.03 9.95 -5.83
C CYS A 48 3.62 11.22 -6.46
N LYS A 49 4.60 11.08 -7.38
CA LYS A 49 5.24 12.22 -8.08
C LYS A 49 4.32 12.89 -9.11
N TYR A 50 3.36 12.15 -9.67
CA TYR A 50 2.37 12.71 -10.61
C TYR A 50 1.24 13.48 -9.92
N GLU A 51 1.01 13.33 -8.60
CA GLU A 51 0.04 14.18 -7.88
C GLU A 51 0.50 15.66 -7.79
N ASP A 52 1.80 15.94 -7.98
CA ASP A 52 2.39 17.28 -7.86
C ASP A 52 2.41 18.07 -9.19
N ARG A 53 2.29 17.40 -10.35
CA ARG A 53 2.62 18.02 -11.66
C ARG A 53 1.46 18.57 -12.50
N ASP A 54 0.19 18.30 -12.20
CA ASP A 54 -0.92 18.78 -13.04
C ASP A 54 -2.11 19.31 -12.22
N GLN A 55 -2.11 20.62 -11.93
CA GLN A 55 -3.28 21.36 -11.43
C GLN A 55 -4.34 21.63 -12.54
N HIS A 56 -4.39 20.82 -13.59
CA HIS A 56 -5.26 21.07 -14.74
C HIS A 56 -5.86 19.79 -15.35
N ASN A 57 -6.58 18.99 -14.55
CA ASN A 57 -7.81 18.28 -14.98
C ASN A 57 -8.36 17.35 -13.88
N LYS A 58 -9.47 17.76 -13.24
CA LYS A 58 -10.55 16.95 -12.61
C LYS A 58 -10.23 15.65 -11.83
N HIS A 59 -9.01 15.39 -11.42
CA HIS A 59 -8.66 14.36 -10.44
C HIS A 59 -7.81 15.00 -9.35
N VAL A 60 -8.50 15.54 -8.35
CA VAL A 60 -7.88 15.97 -7.09
C VAL A 60 -7.30 14.69 -6.46
N GLY A 61 -5.99 14.48 -6.65
CA GLY A 61 -5.24 13.37 -6.05
C GLY A 61 -5.32 13.47 -4.54
N ARG A 62 -5.43 12.34 -3.86
CA ARG A 62 -5.89 12.27 -2.45
C ARG A 62 -4.85 12.79 -1.44
N GLY A 63 -3.75 13.38 -1.88
CA GLY A 63 -2.61 13.70 -1.03
C GLY A 63 -1.87 12.45 -0.60
N ILE A 64 -1.84 11.42 -1.46
CA ILE A 64 -1.20 10.14 -1.15
C ILE A 64 0.29 10.31 -1.34
N THR A 65 1.04 10.16 -0.25
CA THR A 65 2.50 10.28 -0.26
C THR A 65 3.16 8.93 -0.03
N VAL A 66 4.47 8.92 -0.20
CA VAL A 66 5.35 7.83 0.23
C VAL A 66 6.10 8.30 1.48
N CYS A 67 6.26 7.43 2.47
CA CYS A 67 7.05 7.77 3.64
C CYS A 67 8.52 8.04 3.25
N GLU A 68 9.22 8.88 4.03
CA GLU A 68 10.59 9.30 3.71
C GLU A 68 11.54 8.10 3.53
N ARG A 69 11.37 7.07 4.38
CA ARG A 69 12.16 5.85 4.37
C ARG A 69 12.08 5.11 3.02
N TRP A 70 10.91 5.08 2.39
CA TRP A 70 10.70 4.39 1.11
C TRP A 70 11.12 5.21 -0.12
N LYS A 71 11.79 6.35 0.06
CA LYS A 71 12.49 7.05 -1.02
C LYS A 71 13.79 6.36 -1.42
N SER A 72 14.32 5.44 -0.62
CA SER A 72 15.36 4.49 -1.04
C SER A 72 14.76 3.12 -1.34
N PHE A 73 15.31 2.44 -2.35
CA PHE A 73 14.82 1.13 -2.73
C PHE A 73 15.22 0.06 -1.70
N GLU A 74 16.39 0.20 -1.08
CA GLU A 74 16.94 -0.72 -0.09
C GLU A 74 16.04 -0.81 1.14
N ALA A 75 15.54 0.32 1.65
CA ALA A 75 14.64 0.33 2.80
C ALA A 75 13.25 -0.20 2.44
N PHE A 76 12.77 0.06 1.22
CA PHE A 76 11.55 -0.58 0.71
C PHE A 76 11.70 -2.10 0.64
N LEU A 77 12.83 -2.60 0.13
CA LEU A 77 13.12 -4.02 0.03
C LEU A 77 13.26 -4.67 1.42
N GLU A 78 13.90 -3.98 2.37
CA GLU A 78 14.00 -4.44 3.76
C GLU A 78 12.62 -4.61 4.40
N ASP A 79 11.73 -3.63 4.22
CA ASP A 79 10.41 -3.64 4.85
C ASP A 79 9.42 -4.60 4.15
N MET A 80 9.49 -4.73 2.81
CA MET A 80 8.51 -5.48 2.01
C MET A 80 8.98 -6.86 1.54
N GLY A 81 10.30 -7.10 1.53
CA GLY A 81 10.90 -8.26 0.87
C GLY A 81 10.75 -8.27 -0.65
N GLU A 82 11.21 -9.35 -1.28
CA GLU A 82 11.05 -9.55 -2.72
C GLU A 82 9.58 -9.74 -3.10
N ARG A 83 9.18 -9.14 -4.24
CA ARG A 83 7.84 -9.31 -4.78
C ARG A 83 7.62 -10.78 -5.17
N PRO A 84 6.66 -11.48 -4.56
CA PRO A 84 6.32 -12.83 -4.98
C PRO A 84 5.67 -12.83 -6.38
N ASP A 85 5.82 -13.93 -7.10
CA ASP A 85 5.21 -14.10 -8.42
C ASP A 85 3.68 -13.92 -8.39
N GLY A 86 3.15 -13.28 -9.45
CA GLY A 86 1.73 -13.01 -9.59
C GLY A 86 1.17 -11.96 -8.63
N LYS A 87 2.01 -11.26 -7.86
CA LYS A 87 1.59 -10.19 -6.94
C LYS A 87 2.06 -8.80 -7.38
N THR A 88 1.38 -7.80 -6.87
CA THR A 88 1.65 -6.37 -7.07
C THR A 88 1.52 -5.63 -5.74
N LEU A 89 2.12 -4.44 -5.64
CA LEU A 89 2.03 -3.62 -4.43
C LEU A 89 0.60 -3.06 -4.30
N ASP A 90 -0.03 -3.30 -3.15
CA ASP A 90 -1.37 -2.85 -2.78
C ASP A 90 -1.32 -2.09 -1.45
N ARG A 91 -2.21 -1.11 -1.29
CA ARG A 91 -2.37 -0.39 0.00
C ARG A 91 -3.49 -1.01 0.81
N ILE A 92 -3.26 -1.34 2.07
CA ILE A 92 -4.22 -1.98 2.98
C ILE A 92 -5.45 -1.08 3.16
N ASP A 93 -5.24 0.14 3.62
CA ASP A 93 -6.17 1.25 3.54
C ASP A 93 -5.90 2.03 2.25
N ASN A 94 -6.88 2.01 1.35
CA ASN A 94 -6.79 2.68 0.06
C ASN A 94 -6.76 4.23 0.17
N ASN A 95 -7.12 4.80 1.32
CA ASN A 95 -7.00 6.23 1.58
C ASN A 95 -5.68 6.61 2.29
N GLY A 96 -4.94 5.64 2.84
CA GLY A 96 -3.66 5.88 3.49
C GLY A 96 -2.46 6.00 2.54
N ASN A 97 -1.30 6.36 3.10
CA ASN A 97 -0.04 6.57 2.36
C ASN A 97 0.66 5.24 2.01
N TYR A 98 1.72 5.32 1.21
CA TYR A 98 2.64 4.20 1.00
C TYR A 98 3.67 4.14 2.13
N GLU A 99 3.50 3.15 3.00
CA GLU A 99 4.37 2.90 4.16
C GLU A 99 4.26 1.43 4.61
N PRO A 100 5.22 0.91 5.40
CA PRO A 100 5.23 -0.51 5.80
C PRO A 100 3.94 -0.98 6.48
N GLY A 101 3.31 -0.11 7.28
CA GLY A 101 2.07 -0.42 7.97
C GLY A 101 0.82 -0.43 7.09
N ASN A 102 0.90 0.17 5.89
CA ASN A 102 -0.24 0.33 5.00
C ASN A 102 -0.05 -0.35 3.63
N CYS A 103 0.95 -1.20 3.46
CA CYS A 103 1.27 -1.80 2.17
C CYS A 103 1.51 -3.30 2.27
N ARG A 104 1.17 -4.02 1.19
CA ARG A 104 1.30 -5.47 1.10
C ARG A 104 1.48 -5.93 -0.35
N TRP A 105 2.05 -7.12 -0.54
CA TRP A 105 1.97 -7.81 -1.81
C TRP A 105 0.61 -8.49 -1.96
N ALA A 106 -0.14 -8.13 -2.99
CA ALA A 106 -1.47 -8.63 -3.23
C ALA A 106 -1.63 -9.21 -4.64
N THR A 107 -2.48 -10.21 -4.78
CA THR A 107 -2.94 -10.73 -6.06
C THR A 107 -3.93 -9.78 -6.72
N PRO A 108 -4.16 -9.87 -8.05
CA PRO A 108 -5.17 -9.08 -8.74
C PRO A 108 -6.57 -9.18 -8.12
N VAL A 109 -6.94 -10.36 -7.59
CA VAL A 109 -8.23 -10.58 -6.91
C VAL A 109 -8.31 -9.81 -5.59
N GLN A 110 -7.23 -9.83 -4.79
CA GLN A 110 -7.15 -9.06 -3.54
C GLN A 110 -7.23 -7.55 -3.83
N GLN A 111 -6.46 -7.06 -4.81
CA GLN A 111 -6.53 -5.65 -5.24
C GLN A 111 -7.92 -5.26 -5.76
N ALA A 112 -8.59 -6.16 -6.50
CA ALA A 112 -9.93 -5.89 -7.02
C ALA A 112 -10.99 -5.79 -5.91
N ARG A 113 -10.82 -6.53 -4.81
CA ARG A 113 -11.67 -6.41 -3.62
C ARG A 113 -11.42 -5.10 -2.87
N ASN A 114 -10.19 -4.59 -2.92
CA ASN A 114 -9.77 -3.36 -2.28
C ASN A 114 -10.10 -2.07 -3.07
N ARG A 115 -11.05 -2.15 -4.02
CA ARG A 115 -11.45 -1.01 -4.85
C ARG A 115 -12.45 -0.13 -4.10
N ARG A 116 -12.30 1.19 -4.24
CA ARG A 116 -13.12 2.27 -3.63
C ARG A 116 -14.64 2.06 -3.69
N ASN A 117 -15.16 1.38 -4.72
CA ASN A 117 -16.60 1.20 -4.93
C ASN A 117 -17.20 -0.01 -4.21
N LYS A 118 -16.43 -0.69 -3.35
CA LYS A 118 -16.92 -1.79 -2.52
C LYS A 118 -17.29 -1.25 -1.14
N ARG A 119 -18.34 -1.85 -0.54
CA ARG A 119 -18.79 -1.55 0.82
C ARG A 119 -17.76 -1.91 1.90
N LEU A 120 -16.76 -2.70 1.54
CA LEU A 120 -15.72 -3.20 2.44
C LEU A 120 -14.38 -3.16 1.70
N ASP A 121 -13.38 -2.54 2.33
CA ASP A 121 -11.97 -2.65 1.93
C ASP A 121 -11.25 -3.67 2.83
N PHE A 122 -9.94 -3.85 2.63
CA PHE A 122 -9.19 -4.81 3.42
C PHE A 122 -9.15 -4.45 4.91
N SER A 123 -8.96 -3.18 5.26
CA SER A 123 -8.95 -2.74 6.66
C SER A 123 -10.28 -3.02 7.35
N ALA A 124 -11.40 -2.65 6.71
CA ALA A 124 -12.74 -2.95 7.22
C ALA A 124 -12.98 -4.46 7.35
N ALA A 125 -12.43 -5.29 6.45
CA ALA A 125 -12.51 -6.75 6.58
C ALA A 125 -11.77 -7.28 7.82
N VAL A 126 -10.60 -6.73 8.12
CA VAL A 126 -9.83 -7.07 9.33
C VAL A 126 -10.61 -6.65 10.58
N GLU A 127 -11.18 -5.44 10.60
CA GLU A 127 -11.99 -4.96 11.72
C GLU A 127 -13.25 -5.81 11.96
N VAL A 128 -13.95 -6.18 10.90
CA VAL A 128 -15.10 -7.10 10.95
C VAL A 128 -14.69 -8.44 11.57
N ALA A 129 -13.55 -8.99 11.16
CA ALA A 129 -13.05 -10.25 11.69
C ALA A 129 -12.64 -10.15 13.16
N LEU A 130 -11.93 -9.08 13.55
CA LEU A 130 -11.52 -8.82 14.92
C LEU A 130 -12.72 -8.64 15.86
N ALA A 131 -13.70 -7.85 15.45
CA ALA A 131 -14.96 -7.68 16.18
C ALA A 131 -15.61 -9.04 16.47
N ARG A 132 -15.67 -9.90 15.45
CA ARG A 132 -16.25 -11.23 15.61
C ARG A 132 -15.43 -12.14 16.53
N LEU A 133 -14.09 -12.11 16.43
CA LEU A 133 -13.19 -12.87 17.30
C LEU A 133 -13.31 -12.45 18.77
N ARG A 134 -13.54 -11.15 19.01
CA ARG A 134 -13.79 -10.58 20.34
C ARG A 134 -15.19 -10.89 20.90
N GLY A 135 -16.02 -11.64 20.16
CA GLY A 135 -17.33 -12.08 20.60
C GLY A 135 -18.49 -11.16 20.23
N GLU A 136 -18.29 -10.10 19.45
CA GLU A 136 -19.41 -9.29 18.94
C GLU A 136 -20.33 -10.13 18.05
N GLU A 137 -21.64 -9.91 18.16
CA GLU A 137 -22.64 -10.62 17.36
C GLU A 137 -22.58 -10.23 15.88
N CYS A 138 -22.72 -11.20 14.98
CA CYS A 138 -22.70 -10.96 13.52
C CYS A 138 -23.72 -9.89 13.09
N LYS A 139 -24.90 -9.85 13.71
CA LYS A 139 -25.96 -8.87 13.42
C LYS A 139 -25.49 -7.44 13.70
N SER A 140 -24.88 -7.20 14.85
CA SER A 140 -24.34 -5.89 15.23
C SER A 140 -23.21 -5.44 14.32
N ILE A 141 -22.29 -6.36 13.99
CA ILE A 141 -21.19 -6.09 13.07
C ILE A 141 -21.75 -5.75 11.68
N ALA A 142 -22.72 -6.52 11.19
CA ALA A 142 -23.32 -6.33 9.87
C ALA A 142 -24.01 -4.98 9.73
N ALA A 143 -24.76 -4.56 10.74
CA ALA A 143 -25.39 -3.25 10.78
C ALA A 143 -24.35 -2.11 10.76
N ARG A 144 -23.28 -2.23 11.56
CA ARG A 144 -22.20 -1.21 11.64
C ARG A 144 -21.48 -1.01 10.31
N PHE A 145 -21.22 -2.07 9.57
CA PHE A 145 -20.48 -2.02 8.29
C PHE A 145 -21.38 -2.02 7.05
N GLY A 146 -22.70 -2.11 7.20
CA GLY A 146 -23.64 -2.16 6.07
C GLY A 146 -23.46 -3.40 5.17
N ILE A 147 -23.14 -4.56 5.78
CA ILE A 147 -22.84 -5.82 5.10
C ILE A 147 -23.86 -6.92 5.42
N SER A 148 -23.75 -8.07 4.74
CA SER A 148 -24.57 -9.26 5.06
C SER A 148 -24.21 -9.83 6.44
N GLU A 149 -25.21 -10.26 7.21
CA GLU A 149 -25.02 -10.95 8.51
C GLU A 149 -24.21 -12.25 8.42
N SER A 150 -24.14 -12.87 7.23
CA SER A 150 -23.30 -14.05 7.00
C SER A 150 -21.80 -13.73 6.93
N LEU A 151 -21.45 -12.53 6.48
CA LEU A 151 -20.09 -12.19 6.08
C LEU A 151 -19.07 -12.23 7.23
N PRO A 152 -19.35 -11.73 8.46
CA PRO A 152 -18.38 -11.79 9.56
C PRO A 152 -17.93 -13.23 9.87
N ARG A 153 -18.85 -14.20 9.85
CA ARG A 153 -18.52 -15.61 10.09
C ARG A 153 -17.69 -16.21 8.95
N GLU A 154 -18.00 -15.86 7.71
CA GLU A 154 -17.28 -16.34 6.54
C GLU A 154 -15.85 -15.78 6.45
N ILE A 155 -15.63 -14.56 6.92
CA ILE A 155 -14.29 -13.99 7.04
C ILE A 155 -13.51 -14.74 8.11
N VAL A 156 -14.02 -14.85 9.34
CA VAL A 156 -13.30 -15.54 10.44
C VAL A 156 -12.95 -17.00 10.10
N SER A 157 -13.80 -17.68 9.33
CA SER A 157 -13.57 -19.06 8.87
C SER A 157 -12.69 -19.17 7.63
N ARG A 158 -12.12 -18.07 7.12
CA ARG A 158 -11.28 -18.02 5.91
C ARG A 158 -11.98 -18.50 4.64
N ARG A 159 -13.32 -18.51 4.60
CA ARG A 159 -14.06 -18.80 3.37
C ARG A 159 -13.94 -17.66 2.36
N THR A 160 -13.83 -16.44 2.88
CA THR A 160 -13.58 -15.22 2.12
C THR A 160 -12.58 -14.35 2.88
N TRP A 161 -11.95 -13.38 2.21
CA TRP A 161 -10.95 -12.48 2.81
C TRP A 161 -9.92 -13.21 3.69
N VAL A 162 -9.32 -14.28 3.15
CA VAL A 162 -8.39 -15.19 3.86
C VAL A 162 -7.26 -14.39 4.54
N ASP A 163 -6.68 -13.46 3.80
CA ASP A 163 -5.64 -12.55 4.26
C ASP A 163 -6.09 -11.63 5.40
N ALA A 164 -7.32 -11.14 5.36
CA ALA A 164 -7.85 -10.28 6.42
C ALA A 164 -8.12 -11.10 7.68
N ALA A 165 -8.62 -12.32 7.50
CA ALA A 165 -8.82 -13.27 8.57
C ALA A 165 -7.50 -13.64 9.25
N ASP A 166 -6.47 -13.97 8.48
CA ASP A 166 -5.14 -14.33 9.01
C ASP A 166 -4.54 -13.19 9.84
N LEU A 167 -4.63 -11.95 9.34
CA LEU A 167 -4.17 -10.79 10.10
C LEU A 167 -4.99 -10.58 11.38
N ALA A 168 -6.31 -10.71 11.31
CA ALA A 168 -7.19 -10.57 12.48
C ALA A 168 -6.91 -11.62 13.56
N HIS A 169 -6.74 -12.89 13.19
CA HIS A 169 -6.35 -13.96 14.11
C HIS A 169 -5.00 -13.65 14.76
N SER A 170 -3.99 -13.25 13.98
CA SER A 170 -2.66 -12.89 14.52
C SER A 170 -2.72 -11.73 15.53
N ILE A 171 -3.53 -10.70 15.25
CA ILE A 171 -3.73 -9.57 16.18
C ILE A 171 -4.46 -10.03 17.45
N TYR A 172 -5.51 -10.84 17.30
CA TYR A 172 -6.29 -11.36 18.41
C TYR A 172 -5.42 -12.22 19.34
N ASP A 173 -4.69 -13.19 18.81
CA ASP A 173 -3.84 -14.10 19.58
C ASP A 173 -2.77 -13.34 20.38
N ARG A 174 -2.13 -12.32 19.76
CA ARG A 174 -1.17 -11.45 20.46
C ARG A 174 -1.78 -10.70 21.63
N SER A 175 -3.04 -10.27 21.50
CA SER A 175 -3.75 -9.53 22.56
C SER A 175 -4.09 -10.39 23.77
N GLN A 176 -4.25 -11.71 23.59
CA GLN A 176 -4.57 -12.64 24.68
C GLN A 176 -3.33 -13.07 25.46
N ASN A 177 -2.16 -13.11 24.81
CA ASN A 177 -0.90 -13.57 25.41
C ASN A 177 -0.15 -12.51 26.23
N HIS A 178 -0.66 -11.27 26.33
CA HIS A 178 -0.09 -10.18 27.14
C HIS A 178 -0.93 -9.88 28.40
N GLY A 179 -1.80 -10.81 28.82
CA GLY A 179 -2.63 -10.73 30.02
C GLY A 179 -2.08 -11.56 31.17
#